data_AF-D6AA43-F1
#
_entry.id   AF-D6AA43-F1
#
_cell.length_a   1.000
_cell.length_b   1.000
_cell.length_c   1.000
_cell.angle_alpha   90.00
_cell.angle_beta   90.00
_cell.angle_gamma   90.00
#
_symmetry.space_group_name_H-M   'P 1'
#
loop_
_entity.id
_entity.type
_entity.pdbx_description
1 polymer ?
#
loop_
_entity_poly.entity_id
_entity_poly.type
_entity_poly.pdbx_seq_one_letter_code
_entity_poly.pdbx_strand_id
1 'polypeptide(L)'
;MTRWRRFERQAAPLEYWEIRQEGIRCFLRWGSDRTPGRASTTVLDDEEQARRHAARKINDRLRKDFTEVEPPCDPAEAEAGTPVLDVIARAFGPHAPAPQYLPVDGFDQVYCRTHAAGHPMGFHEYYVLRDHGRSAVRFTVRAGSHQAGVVASFPEFLCSRRDLAFDGRSHHKVPLPSLVGSFGHALFCSPALGRACAAYPAAAARVATAFPVFDCEIGDEDAEVLVDARIHGHAALPHSHWGRSPQPVVDLRFDVQPSTYRRTQTFKVYRPADLEKLMDVLPQASPQSWADGRSATRPSQRFVDRGRRRALTGGTVQADQAGHERQGLSFGSGPASPA
;
A
#
# COMPACT_ATOMS: atom_id res chain seq x y z
N MET A 1 -2.60 20.07 1.56
CA MET A 1 -1.95 20.90 2.61
C MET A 1 -0.68 20.18 3.04
N THR A 2 0.47 20.53 2.50
CA THR A 2 1.69 19.72 2.63
C THR A 2 2.44 19.92 3.95
N ARG A 3 2.14 20.96 4.72
CA ARG A 3 2.73 21.20 6.04
C ARG A 3 1.86 20.60 7.15
N TRP A 4 2.49 20.14 8.23
CA TRP A 4 1.77 19.76 9.44
C TRP A 4 1.04 20.96 10.04
N ARG A 5 -0.20 20.74 10.47
CA ARG A 5 -0.94 21.66 11.35
C ARG A 5 -1.00 21.03 12.71
N ARG A 6 -0.67 21.79 13.76
CA ARG A 6 -0.66 21.31 15.14
C ARG A 6 -1.76 21.98 15.94
N PHE A 7 -2.39 21.19 16.78
CA PHE A 7 -3.47 21.60 17.66
C PHE A 7 -3.13 21.11 19.06
N GLU A 8 -3.21 21.99 20.04
CA GLU A 8 -2.89 21.69 21.43
C GLU A 8 -4.07 21.96 22.34
N ARG A 9 -4.19 21.16 23.39
CA ARG A 9 -5.12 21.40 24.49
C ARG A 9 -4.30 21.65 25.75
N GLN A 10 -4.39 22.87 26.28
CA GLN A 10 -3.66 23.29 27.50
C GLN A 10 -4.31 22.76 28.79
N ALA A 11 -4.59 21.45 28.83
CA ALA A 11 -4.87 20.73 30.06
C ALA A 11 -3.57 20.05 30.54
N ALA A 12 -3.48 19.68 31.81
CA ALA A 12 -2.39 18.82 32.29
C ALA A 12 -2.86 17.35 32.25
N PRO A 13 -2.24 16.44 31.48
CA PRO A 13 -1.06 16.62 30.62
C PRO A 13 -1.32 17.35 29.31
N LEU A 14 -0.31 18.07 28.79
CA LEU A 14 -0.43 18.80 27.52
C LEU A 14 -0.63 17.80 26.39
N GLU A 15 -1.78 17.88 25.73
CA GLU A 15 -2.12 17.01 24.61
C GLU A 15 -1.91 17.74 23.29
N TYR A 16 -1.29 17.05 22.34
CA TYR A 16 -1.14 17.54 20.99
C TYR A 16 -1.85 16.61 19.99
N TRP A 17 -2.32 17.21 18.91
CA TRP A 17 -2.90 16.53 17.76
C TRP A 17 -2.45 17.26 16.50
N GLU A 18 -1.95 16.52 15.52
CA GLU A 18 -1.39 17.06 14.29
C GLU A 18 -2.03 16.37 13.09
N ILE A 19 -2.20 17.13 12.02
CA ILE A 19 -2.69 16.62 10.75
C ILE A 19 -1.94 17.23 9.57
N ARG A 20 -1.67 16.41 8.56
CA ARG A 20 -1.08 16.80 7.28
C ARG A 20 -1.79 16.08 6.14
N GLN A 21 -2.02 16.75 5.02
CA GLN A 21 -2.66 16.15 3.85
C GLN A 21 -1.73 16.23 2.62
N GLU A 22 -1.33 15.08 2.11
CA GLU A 22 -0.56 14.96 0.87
C GLU A 22 -1.38 14.18 -0.17
N GLY A 23 -1.89 14.90 -1.18
CA GLY A 23 -2.83 14.34 -2.16
C GLY A 23 -4.03 13.70 -1.49
N ILE A 24 -4.22 12.40 -1.75
CA ILE A 24 -5.31 11.57 -1.21
C ILE A 24 -5.08 11.03 0.21
N ARG A 25 -3.94 11.37 0.83
CA ARG A 25 -3.56 10.88 2.16
C ARG A 25 -3.76 11.93 3.23
N CYS A 26 -4.30 11.48 4.36
CA CYS A 26 -4.34 12.24 5.61
C CYS A 26 -3.47 11.52 6.65
N PHE A 27 -2.40 12.19 7.06
CA PHE A 27 -1.55 11.75 8.16
C PHE A 27 -2.03 12.43 9.44
N LEU A 28 -2.20 11.65 10.49
CA LEU A 28 -2.55 12.15 11.82
C LEU A 28 -1.48 11.69 12.80
N ARG A 29 -1.07 12.58 13.70
CA ARG A 29 -0.24 12.28 14.88
C ARG A 29 -0.91 12.85 16.12
N TRP A 30 -0.77 12.20 17.25
CA TRP A 30 -1.30 12.71 18.51
C TRP A 30 -0.60 12.09 19.69
N GLY A 31 -0.55 12.80 20.80
CA GLY A 31 0.09 12.31 22.01
C GLY A 31 -0.01 13.32 23.13
N SER A 32 0.82 13.12 24.14
CA SER A 32 1.01 14.09 25.20
C SER A 32 2.48 14.25 25.53
N ASP A 33 2.80 15.28 26.28
CA ASP A 33 4.11 15.47 26.92
C ASP A 33 4.59 14.24 27.73
N ARG A 34 3.67 13.41 28.21
CA ARG A 34 3.97 12.22 29.04
C ARG A 34 3.98 10.90 28.30
N THR A 35 3.47 10.83 27.07
CA THR A 35 3.30 9.55 26.38
C THR A 35 3.90 9.56 24.99
N PRO A 36 4.52 8.45 24.53
CA PRO A 36 4.93 8.31 23.15
C PRO A 36 3.75 8.56 22.22
N GLY A 37 3.93 9.50 21.29
CA GLY A 37 2.93 9.84 20.30
C GLY A 37 2.48 8.64 19.48
N ARG A 38 1.21 8.62 19.10
CA ARG A 38 0.62 7.69 18.14
C ARG A 38 0.47 8.38 16.80
N ALA A 39 0.46 7.58 15.74
CA ALA A 39 0.22 8.06 14.39
C ALA A 39 -0.74 7.13 13.65
N SER A 40 -1.50 7.70 12.71
CA SER A 40 -2.31 6.95 11.75
C SER A 40 -2.26 7.62 10.40
N THR A 41 -2.23 6.82 9.34
CA THR A 41 -2.40 7.31 7.96
C THR A 41 -3.72 6.78 7.42
N THR A 42 -4.51 7.66 6.81
CA THR A 42 -5.72 7.28 6.09
C THR A 42 -5.55 7.66 4.63
N VAL A 43 -5.70 6.68 3.74
CA VAL A 43 -5.72 6.86 2.29
C VAL A 43 -7.18 6.85 1.84
N LEU A 44 -7.59 7.85 1.07
CA LEU A 44 -8.95 7.97 0.53
C LEU A 44 -8.94 7.85 -1.00
N ASP A 45 -10.13 7.76 -1.61
CA ASP A 45 -10.25 7.48 -3.04
C ASP A 45 -9.79 8.66 -3.92
N ASP A 46 -9.92 9.90 -3.43
CA ASP A 46 -9.56 11.11 -4.15
C ASP A 46 -9.15 12.26 -3.21
N GLU A 47 -8.55 13.30 -3.80
CA GLU A 47 -8.00 14.44 -3.03
C GLU A 47 -9.09 15.28 -2.36
N GLU A 48 -10.28 15.32 -2.97
CA GLU A 48 -11.40 16.10 -2.47
C GLU A 48 -11.99 15.45 -1.20
N GLN A 49 -12.11 14.13 -1.20
CA GLN A 49 -12.45 13.35 -0.03
C GLN A 49 -11.38 13.50 1.06
N ALA A 50 -10.10 13.47 0.71
CA ALA A 50 -9.00 13.72 1.66
C ALA A 50 -9.12 15.10 2.30
N ARG A 51 -9.38 16.12 1.49
CA ARG A 51 -9.61 17.50 1.96
C ARG A 51 -10.81 17.60 2.91
N ARG A 52 -11.96 17.03 2.53
CA ARG A 52 -13.17 17.00 3.39
C ARG A 52 -12.93 16.22 4.68
N HIS A 53 -12.20 15.10 4.60
CA HIS A 53 -11.84 14.31 5.77
C HIS A 53 -10.96 15.11 6.73
N ALA A 54 -9.91 15.76 6.22
CA ALA A 54 -9.01 16.59 7.02
C ALA A 54 -9.78 17.75 7.68
N ALA A 55 -10.59 18.49 6.91
CA ALA A 55 -11.41 19.58 7.42
C ALA A 55 -12.37 19.11 8.52
N ARG A 56 -13.05 17.97 8.33
CA ARG A 56 -13.91 17.37 9.36
C ARG A 56 -13.12 17.05 10.63
N LYS A 57 -11.95 16.41 10.51
CA LYS A 57 -11.11 16.06 11.68
C LYS A 57 -10.61 17.30 12.43
N ILE A 58 -10.26 18.36 11.71
CA ILE A 58 -9.87 19.65 12.31
C ILE A 58 -11.05 20.25 13.09
N ASN A 59 -12.23 20.33 12.46
CA ASN A 59 -13.43 20.85 13.11
C ASN A 59 -13.82 20.04 14.35
N ASP A 60 -13.69 18.71 14.29
CA ASP A 60 -13.92 17.83 15.43
C ASP A 60 -12.94 18.10 16.60
N ARG A 61 -11.72 18.58 16.31
CA ARG A 61 -10.72 18.94 17.34
C ARG A 61 -10.96 20.32 17.92
N LEU A 62 -11.29 21.29 17.07
CA LEU A 62 -11.66 22.64 17.51
C LEU A 62 -12.87 22.62 18.45
N ARG A 63 -13.85 21.73 18.20
CA ARG A 63 -15.01 21.50 19.09
C ARG A 63 -14.66 20.83 20.43
N LYS A 64 -13.43 20.34 20.61
CA LYS A 64 -12.94 19.65 21.81
C LYS A 64 -11.89 20.48 22.56
N ASP A 65 -11.98 21.80 22.44
CA ASP A 65 -11.12 22.77 23.10
C ASP A 65 -9.63 22.66 22.74
N PHE A 66 -9.34 22.17 21.53
CA PHE A 66 -7.99 22.28 20.96
C PHE A 66 -7.83 23.61 20.25
N THR A 67 -6.69 24.26 20.41
CA THR A 67 -6.31 25.50 19.71
C THR A 67 -5.20 25.20 18.70
N GLU A 68 -5.30 25.77 17.51
CA GLU A 68 -4.24 25.66 16.50
C GLU A 68 -3.00 26.46 16.94
N VAL A 69 -1.83 25.85 16.85
CA VAL A 69 -0.53 26.44 17.19
C VAL A 69 0.46 26.16 16.07
N GLU A 70 1.50 26.99 15.98
CA GLU A 70 2.60 26.71 15.05
C GLU A 70 3.29 25.40 15.46
N PRO A 71 3.43 24.42 14.55
CA PRO A 71 4.13 23.18 14.86
C PRO A 71 5.61 23.47 15.18
N PRO A 72 6.23 22.73 16.11
CA PRO A 72 7.68 22.73 16.23
C PRO A 72 8.31 22.26 14.90
N CYS A 73 9.55 22.69 14.65
CA CYS A 73 10.31 22.31 13.45
C CYS A 73 10.25 20.79 13.22
N ASP A 74 9.86 20.36 12.02
CA ASP A 74 9.72 18.93 11.71
C ASP A 74 11.13 18.30 11.76
N PRO A 75 11.35 17.22 12.53
CA PRO A 75 12.62 16.50 12.52
C PRO A 75 13.14 16.15 11.13
N ALA A 76 12.25 15.94 10.16
CA ALA A 76 12.63 15.71 8.76
C ALA A 76 13.25 16.93 8.08
N GLU A 77 12.79 18.15 8.41
CA GLU A 77 13.35 19.40 7.88
C GLU A 77 14.72 19.69 8.51
N ALA A 78 14.85 19.51 9.83
CA ALA A 78 16.10 19.73 10.54
C ALA A 78 17.26 18.84 10.03
N GLU A 79 16.95 17.62 9.60
CA GLU A 79 17.92 16.63 9.15
C GLU A 79 18.03 16.50 7.62
N ALA A 80 17.38 17.39 6.85
CA ALA A 80 17.28 17.29 5.41
C ALA A 80 18.64 17.26 4.68
N GLY A 81 19.65 17.94 5.24
CA GLY A 81 21.01 17.99 4.68
C GLY A 81 21.91 16.80 5.04
N THR A 82 21.58 16.05 6.09
CA THR A 82 22.41 14.94 6.60
C THR A 82 22.21 13.67 5.77
N PRO A 83 23.21 12.82 5.51
CA PRO A 83 23.00 11.52 4.86
C PRO A 83 21.96 10.65 5.59
N VAL A 84 21.09 9.98 4.83
CA VAL A 84 19.90 9.28 5.37
C VAL A 84 20.28 8.08 6.24
N LEU A 85 21.37 7.37 5.93
CA LEU A 85 21.85 6.27 6.76
C LEU A 85 22.38 6.76 8.10
N ASP A 86 23.01 7.93 8.17
CA ASP A 86 23.48 8.52 9.42
C ASP A 86 22.31 8.96 10.31
N VAL A 87 21.25 9.48 9.70
CA VAL A 87 19.99 9.80 10.40
C VAL A 87 19.36 8.52 10.97
N ILE A 88 19.29 7.44 10.19
CA ILE A 88 18.75 6.17 10.65
C ILE A 88 19.63 5.54 11.74
N ALA A 89 20.96 5.58 11.59
CA ALA A 89 21.89 5.00 12.55
C ALA A 89 21.85 5.71 13.91
N ARG A 90 21.73 7.04 13.94
CA ARG A 90 21.61 7.84 15.17
C ARG A 90 20.26 7.69 15.86
N ALA A 91 19.23 7.23 15.17
CA ALA A 91 17.92 6.98 15.78
C ALA A 91 17.90 5.75 16.71
N PHE A 92 18.95 4.93 16.69
CA PHE A 92 19.12 3.86 17.66
C PHE A 92 19.59 4.48 18.99
N GLY A 93 18.88 4.16 20.09
CA GLY A 93 19.17 4.71 21.41
C GLY A 93 20.61 4.38 21.87
N PRO A 94 21.15 5.12 22.87
CA PRO A 94 22.55 5.05 23.27
C PRO A 94 23.01 3.67 23.77
N HIS A 95 22.06 2.79 24.10
CA HIS A 95 22.31 1.45 24.62
C HIS A 95 22.11 0.33 23.58
N ALA A 96 21.63 0.66 22.38
CA ALA A 96 21.53 -0.30 21.29
C ALA A 96 22.84 -0.31 20.49
N PRO A 97 23.35 -1.49 20.08
CA PRO A 97 24.50 -1.53 19.19
C PRO A 97 24.17 -0.77 17.90
N ALA A 98 25.09 0.11 17.51
CA ALA A 98 24.93 0.90 16.29
C ALA A 98 24.75 -0.04 15.10
N PRO A 99 23.75 0.21 14.23
CA PRO A 99 23.54 -0.63 13.08
C PRO A 99 24.73 -0.55 12.13
N GLN A 100 25.23 -1.70 11.71
CA GLN A 100 26.31 -1.78 10.71
C GLN A 100 25.69 -1.91 9.33
N TYR A 101 25.90 -0.88 8.51
CA TYR A 101 25.57 -0.86 7.09
C TYR A 101 26.82 -1.19 6.31
N LEU A 102 26.86 -2.37 5.68
CA LEU A 102 28.01 -2.84 4.93
C LEU A 102 27.81 -2.55 3.44
N PRO A 103 28.83 -2.07 2.70
CA PRO A 103 28.73 -1.93 1.26
C PRO A 103 28.46 -3.29 0.61
N VAL A 104 27.70 -3.29 -0.49
CA VAL A 104 27.47 -4.50 -1.29
C VAL A 104 28.49 -4.56 -2.41
N ASP A 105 29.26 -5.64 -2.45
CA ASP A 105 30.30 -5.83 -3.47
C ASP A 105 29.73 -5.72 -4.89
N GLY A 106 30.44 -4.97 -5.74
CA GLY A 106 30.05 -4.74 -7.13
C GLY A 106 29.03 -3.62 -7.35
N PHE A 107 28.55 -2.95 -6.29
CA PHE A 107 27.57 -1.88 -6.40
C PHE A 107 28.02 -0.58 -5.74
N ASP A 108 27.94 0.53 -6.48
CA ASP A 108 28.19 1.86 -5.94
C ASP A 108 26.99 2.34 -5.09
N GLN A 109 27.28 2.86 -3.90
CA GLN A 109 26.29 3.43 -2.98
C GLN A 109 25.12 2.50 -2.62
N VAL A 110 25.39 1.19 -2.59
CA VAL A 110 24.43 0.19 -2.09
C VAL A 110 24.95 -0.39 -0.79
N TYR A 111 24.10 -0.36 0.23
CA TYR A 111 24.43 -0.84 1.57
C TYR A 111 23.42 -1.91 2.00
N CYS A 112 23.92 -2.93 2.69
CA CYS A 112 23.13 -4.00 3.26
C CYS A 112 23.31 -4.02 4.78
N ARG A 113 22.21 -4.21 5.48
CA ARG A 113 22.17 -4.49 6.91
C ARG A 113 21.49 -5.83 7.15
N THR A 114 22.10 -6.67 7.96
CA THR A 114 21.51 -7.95 8.38
C THR A 114 20.84 -7.79 9.74
N HIS A 115 19.57 -8.21 9.83
CA HIS A 115 18.80 -8.26 11.06
C HIS A 115 18.65 -9.71 11.52
N ALA A 116 18.99 -9.96 12.78
CA ALA A 116 18.93 -11.29 13.41
C ALA A 116 19.60 -12.38 12.55
N ALA A 117 20.91 -12.24 12.31
CA ALA A 117 21.70 -13.20 11.53
C ALA A 117 21.55 -14.63 12.09
N GLY A 118 21.30 -15.61 11.22
CA GLY A 118 21.09 -17.01 11.60
C GLY A 118 19.71 -17.35 12.17
N HIS A 119 18.82 -16.36 12.35
CA HIS A 119 17.47 -16.60 12.86
C HIS A 119 16.47 -16.88 11.70
N PRO A 120 15.50 -17.81 11.85
CA PRO A 120 14.50 -18.13 10.80
C PRO A 120 13.59 -16.95 10.38
N MET A 121 13.49 -15.93 11.24
CA MET A 121 12.78 -14.67 10.99
C MET A 121 13.73 -13.50 10.69
N GLY A 122 15.03 -13.77 10.52
CA GLY A 122 16.00 -12.77 10.11
C GLY A 122 15.76 -12.27 8.70
N PHE A 123 16.29 -11.09 8.39
CA PHE A 123 16.17 -10.47 7.08
C PHE A 123 17.38 -9.58 6.77
N HIS A 124 17.65 -9.42 5.48
CA HIS A 124 18.59 -8.46 4.93
C HIS A 124 17.82 -7.25 4.44
N GLU A 125 18.30 -6.07 4.80
CA GLU A 125 17.74 -4.79 4.45
C GLU A 125 18.73 -4.05 3.58
N TYR A 126 18.33 -3.76 2.35
CA TYR A 126 19.16 -3.11 1.35
C TYR A 126 18.73 -1.66 1.18
N TYR A 127 19.70 -0.78 1.04
CA TYR A 127 19.54 0.63 0.75
C TYR A 127 20.35 0.99 -0.48
N VAL A 128 19.66 1.44 -1.53
CA VAL A 128 20.27 2.04 -2.72
C VAL A 128 20.20 3.54 -2.54
N LEU A 129 21.33 4.19 -2.27
CA LEU A 129 21.35 5.63 -1.97
C LEU A 129 21.17 6.47 -3.23
N ARG A 130 20.60 7.65 -3.03
CA ARG A 130 20.27 8.68 -4.03
C ARG A 130 20.65 10.06 -3.50
N ASP A 131 20.65 11.06 -4.37
CA ASP A 131 20.83 12.47 -4.01
C ASP A 131 22.05 12.70 -3.09
N HIS A 132 23.18 12.08 -3.41
CA HIS A 132 24.40 12.07 -2.60
C HIS A 132 24.18 11.53 -1.17
N GLY A 133 23.38 10.48 -1.03
CA GLY A 133 23.05 9.87 0.25
C GLY A 133 21.91 10.55 1.01
N ARG A 134 21.31 11.62 0.49
CA ARG A 134 20.20 12.32 1.18
C ARG A 134 18.87 11.58 1.06
N SER A 135 18.71 10.67 0.13
CA SER A 135 17.52 9.82 0.02
C SER A 135 17.92 8.40 -0.35
N ALA A 136 16.99 7.44 -0.27
CA ALA A 136 17.27 6.06 -0.62
C ALA A 136 16.03 5.31 -1.14
N VAL A 137 16.27 4.25 -1.90
CA VAL A 137 15.29 3.19 -2.16
C VAL A 137 15.67 1.98 -1.33
N ARG A 138 14.73 1.50 -0.51
CA ARG A 138 14.90 0.36 0.37
C ARG A 138 14.16 -0.86 -0.14
N PHE A 139 14.75 -2.04 0.00
CA PHE A 139 14.02 -3.30 -0.11
C PHE A 139 14.51 -4.32 0.93
N THR A 140 13.73 -5.36 1.20
CA THR A 140 14.06 -6.39 2.19
C THR A 140 14.00 -7.81 1.62
N VAL A 141 14.89 -8.67 2.12
CA VAL A 141 15.02 -10.08 1.73
C VAL A 141 15.03 -10.95 2.99
N ARG A 142 14.19 -11.99 3.08
CA ARG A 142 14.18 -12.86 4.26
C ARG A 142 15.44 -13.69 4.23
N ALA A 143 16.10 -13.86 5.36
CA ALA A 143 17.34 -14.62 5.44
C ALA A 143 17.16 -16.05 4.88
N GLY A 144 16.04 -16.71 5.17
CA GLY A 144 15.73 -18.05 4.67
C GLY A 144 15.46 -18.15 3.16
N SER A 145 15.31 -17.04 2.45
CA SER A 145 15.17 -17.02 0.98
C SER A 145 16.22 -16.13 0.31
N HIS A 146 17.27 -15.75 1.04
CA HIS A 146 18.33 -14.91 0.51
C HIS A 146 19.30 -15.75 -0.32
N GLN A 147 19.49 -15.37 -1.58
CA GLN A 147 20.49 -15.96 -2.47
C GLN A 147 21.25 -14.81 -3.13
N ALA A 148 22.52 -14.63 -2.77
CA ALA A 148 23.30 -13.45 -3.17
C ALA A 148 23.26 -13.19 -4.69
N GLY A 149 23.44 -14.23 -5.51
CA GLY A 149 23.40 -14.10 -6.98
C GLY A 149 22.04 -13.67 -7.53
N VAL A 150 20.93 -14.19 -6.98
CA VAL A 150 19.57 -13.81 -7.39
C VAL A 150 19.23 -12.40 -6.90
N VAL A 151 19.64 -12.07 -5.67
CA VAL A 151 19.39 -10.76 -5.09
C VAL A 151 20.14 -9.68 -5.85
N ALA A 152 21.39 -9.91 -6.28
CA ALA A 152 22.25 -8.92 -6.94
C ALA A 152 21.63 -8.28 -8.20
N SER A 153 20.83 -9.01 -8.98
CA SER A 153 20.13 -8.47 -10.14
C SER A 153 19.10 -7.38 -9.78
N PHE A 154 18.59 -7.37 -8.54
CA PHE A 154 17.63 -6.36 -8.09
C PHE A 154 18.29 -5.01 -7.73
N PRO A 155 19.36 -4.92 -6.90
CA PRO A 155 20.16 -3.72 -6.77
C PRO A 155 20.65 -3.16 -8.10
N GLU A 156 21.09 -4.01 -9.04
CA GLU A 156 21.51 -3.56 -10.37
C GLU A 156 20.41 -2.77 -11.08
N PHE A 157 19.23 -3.38 -11.14
CA PHE A 157 18.03 -2.75 -11.66
C PHE A 157 17.68 -1.45 -10.92
N LEU A 158 17.68 -1.49 -9.58
CA LEU A 158 17.34 -0.32 -8.77
C LEU A 158 18.35 0.81 -8.94
N CYS A 159 19.65 0.53 -9.10
CA CYS A 159 20.67 1.56 -9.34
C CYS A 159 20.39 2.33 -10.63
N SER A 160 19.99 1.62 -11.70
CA SER A 160 19.63 2.25 -12.98
C SER A 160 18.38 3.13 -12.92
N ARG A 161 17.55 2.96 -11.89
CA ARG A 161 16.27 3.66 -11.71
C ARG A 161 16.14 4.33 -10.35
N ARG A 162 17.26 4.54 -9.66
CA ARG A 162 17.24 5.03 -8.29
C ARG A 162 16.58 6.38 -8.24
N ASP A 163 16.78 7.22 -9.27
CA ASP A 163 16.23 8.58 -9.37
C ASP A 163 14.78 8.66 -9.85
N LEU A 164 14.06 7.53 -9.95
CA LEU A 164 12.64 7.52 -10.31
C LEU A 164 11.89 8.50 -9.39
N ALA A 165 11.33 9.54 -10.02
CA ALA A 165 10.55 10.56 -9.35
C ALA A 165 9.12 10.06 -9.20
N PHE A 166 8.57 10.21 -8.01
CA PHE A 166 7.14 10.06 -7.78
C PHE A 166 6.46 11.34 -8.29
N ASP A 167 6.05 11.31 -9.56
CA ASP A 167 5.49 12.41 -10.36
C ASP A 167 4.08 12.87 -9.92
N GLY A 168 3.80 12.79 -8.62
CA GLY A 168 2.46 12.87 -8.06
C GLY A 168 1.80 11.49 -7.91
N ARG A 169 2.30 10.46 -8.60
CA ARG A 169 1.90 9.07 -8.33
C ARG A 169 2.56 8.53 -7.07
N SER A 170 1.83 7.68 -6.37
CA SER A 170 2.31 7.06 -5.14
C SER A 170 3.17 5.84 -5.33
N HIS A 171 3.10 5.25 -6.52
CA HIS A 171 3.80 4.04 -6.89
C HIS A 171 3.99 3.94 -8.40
N HIS A 172 4.96 3.12 -8.80
CA HIS A 172 5.19 2.74 -10.19
C HIS A 172 5.44 1.23 -10.26
N LYS A 173 4.67 0.51 -11.09
CA LYS A 173 4.99 -0.86 -11.47
C LYS A 173 5.82 -0.81 -12.74
N VAL A 174 6.99 -1.43 -12.73
CA VAL A 174 7.93 -1.37 -13.84
C VAL A 174 8.42 -2.76 -14.20
N PRO A 175 8.42 -3.16 -15.48
CA PRO A 175 8.97 -4.44 -15.88
C PRO A 175 10.48 -4.51 -15.60
N LEU A 176 10.89 -5.69 -15.15
CA LEU A 176 12.30 -6.06 -15.00
C LEU A 176 12.84 -6.48 -16.38
N PRO A 177 14.07 -6.10 -16.75
CA PRO A 177 14.68 -6.49 -18.03
C PRO A 177 14.91 -8.00 -18.14
N SER A 178 15.06 -8.67 -16.99
CA SER A 178 15.14 -10.11 -16.83
C SER A 178 14.48 -10.50 -15.51
N LEU A 179 14.06 -11.75 -15.38
CA LEU A 179 13.50 -12.23 -14.12
C LEU A 179 14.51 -12.10 -12.99
N VAL A 180 14.08 -11.54 -11.86
CA VAL A 180 14.82 -11.58 -10.60
C VAL A 180 14.20 -12.70 -9.76
N GLY A 181 14.84 -13.86 -9.74
CA GLY A 181 14.20 -15.08 -9.25
C GLY A 181 13.03 -15.45 -10.14
N SER A 182 11.81 -15.41 -9.61
CA SER A 182 10.57 -15.63 -10.36
C SER A 182 9.81 -14.34 -10.69
N PHE A 183 10.28 -13.19 -10.21
CA PHE A 183 9.58 -11.92 -10.36
C PHE A 183 9.91 -11.27 -11.70
N GLY A 184 8.88 -10.78 -12.38
CA GLY A 184 9.00 -10.07 -13.66
C GLY A 184 8.86 -8.54 -13.55
N HIS A 185 8.47 -8.03 -12.39
CA HIS A 185 8.22 -6.62 -12.17
C HIS A 185 8.81 -6.11 -10.85
N ALA A 186 9.04 -4.81 -10.79
CA ALA A 186 9.37 -4.07 -9.58
C ALA A 186 8.26 -3.06 -9.29
N LEU A 187 7.74 -3.07 -8.07
CA LEU A 187 6.86 -2.04 -7.56
C LEU A 187 7.68 -1.04 -6.74
N PHE A 188 7.80 0.19 -7.24
CA PHE A 188 8.34 1.33 -6.48
C PHE A 188 7.19 2.01 -5.74
N CYS A 189 7.38 2.27 -4.45
CA CYS A 189 6.43 2.99 -3.61
C CYS A 189 7.10 4.23 -3.03
N SER A 190 6.38 5.36 -3.11
CA SER A 190 6.79 6.62 -2.49
C SER A 190 7.04 6.43 -0.99
N PRO A 191 7.86 7.27 -0.32
CA PRO A 191 8.12 7.13 1.11
C PRO A 191 6.84 7.07 1.97
N ALA A 192 5.83 7.87 1.60
CA ALA A 192 4.51 7.89 2.22
C ALA A 192 3.76 6.55 2.12
N LEU A 193 3.83 5.90 0.96
CA LEU A 193 3.18 4.62 0.71
C LEU A 193 4.04 3.45 1.21
N GLY A 194 5.35 3.45 1.00
CA GLY A 194 6.21 2.33 1.35
C GLY A 194 6.50 2.20 2.85
N ARG A 195 6.38 3.29 3.62
CA ARG A 195 6.54 3.38 5.09
C ARG A 195 7.82 2.72 5.65
N ALA A 196 8.85 2.62 4.81
CA ALA A 196 10.11 1.92 5.10
C ALA A 196 10.74 2.34 6.44
N CYS A 197 10.72 3.63 6.72
CA CYS A 197 11.34 4.24 7.89
C CYS A 197 10.29 4.93 8.79
N ALA A 198 9.06 4.40 8.88
CA ALA A 198 8.01 4.98 9.72
C ALA A 198 8.42 5.09 11.21
N ALA A 199 9.31 4.22 11.68
CA ALA A 199 9.89 4.29 13.03
C ALA A 199 10.92 5.42 13.21
N TYR A 200 11.38 6.05 12.13
CA TYR A 200 12.43 7.08 12.11
C TYR A 200 11.90 8.34 11.42
N PRO A 201 11.15 9.21 12.13
CA PRO A 201 10.45 10.35 11.52
C PRO A 201 11.35 11.25 10.65
N ALA A 202 12.60 11.48 11.07
CA ALA A 202 13.56 12.31 10.34
C ALA A 202 14.01 11.72 8.98
N ALA A 203 13.87 10.41 8.78
CA ALA A 203 14.18 9.71 7.53
C ALA A 203 12.93 9.23 6.77
N ALA A 204 11.76 9.22 7.42
CA ALA A 204 10.54 8.59 6.90
C ALA A 204 10.09 9.12 5.53
N ALA A 205 10.27 10.42 5.27
CA ALA A 205 9.90 11.05 3.99
C ALA A 205 10.99 10.93 2.90
N ARG A 206 12.14 10.32 3.22
CA ARG A 206 13.34 10.30 2.36
C ARG A 206 13.69 8.91 1.85
N VAL A 207 13.00 7.88 2.36
CA VAL A 207 13.25 6.48 2.01
C VAL A 207 12.03 5.90 1.31
N ALA A 208 12.13 5.75 0.00
CA ALA A 208 11.17 5.01 -0.81
C ALA A 208 11.34 3.50 -0.60
N THR A 209 10.33 2.72 -0.96
CA THR A 209 10.40 1.25 -0.89
C THR A 209 10.29 0.65 -2.28
N ALA A 210 11.03 -0.40 -2.57
CA ALA A 210 10.86 -1.22 -3.77
C ALA A 210 10.55 -2.67 -3.39
N PHE A 211 9.66 -3.31 -4.15
CA PHE A 211 9.30 -4.72 -4.00
C PHE A 211 9.45 -5.44 -5.34
N PRO A 212 10.09 -6.62 -5.38
CA PRO A 212 9.90 -7.51 -6.52
C PRO A 212 8.48 -8.08 -6.46
N VAL A 213 7.78 -8.05 -7.59
CA VAL A 213 6.38 -8.47 -7.70
C VAL A 213 6.14 -9.27 -8.98
N PHE A 214 5.13 -10.14 -8.96
CA PHE A 214 4.58 -10.68 -10.20
C PHE A 214 3.68 -9.65 -10.86
N ASP A 215 3.54 -9.75 -12.18
CA ASP A 215 2.70 -8.84 -12.96
C ASP A 215 1.26 -8.79 -12.44
N CYS A 216 0.75 -9.95 -12.02
CA CYS A 216 -0.62 -10.10 -11.56
C CYS A 216 -0.89 -9.59 -10.13
N GLU A 217 0.14 -9.18 -9.38
CA GLU A 217 -0.03 -8.74 -7.99
C GLU A 217 -0.52 -7.30 -7.87
N ILE A 218 -0.26 -6.48 -8.90
CA ILE A 218 -0.63 -5.06 -9.00
C ILE A 218 -0.94 -4.78 -10.47
N GLY A 219 -2.15 -4.33 -10.78
CA GLY A 219 -2.51 -3.83 -12.10
C GLY A 219 -1.83 -2.48 -12.39
N ASP A 220 -1.63 -2.17 -13.67
CA ASP A 220 -0.96 -0.91 -14.08
C ASP A 220 -1.76 0.35 -13.69
N GLU A 221 -3.09 0.20 -13.60
CA GLU A 221 -4.03 1.26 -13.24
C GLU A 221 -4.57 1.10 -11.82
N ASP A 222 -3.99 0.21 -11.01
CA ASP A 222 -4.47 0.02 -9.64
C ASP A 222 -4.33 1.30 -8.84
N ALA A 223 -5.45 1.74 -8.27
CA ALA A 223 -5.47 2.90 -7.39
C ALA A 223 -4.61 2.63 -6.15
N GLU A 224 -4.04 3.70 -5.58
CA GLU A 224 -3.18 3.61 -4.41
C GLU A 224 -3.81 2.84 -3.24
N VAL A 225 -5.12 2.96 -3.02
CA VAL A 225 -5.82 2.25 -1.94
C VAL A 225 -5.65 0.72 -2.06
N LEU A 226 -5.58 0.20 -3.28
CA LEU A 226 -5.33 -1.22 -3.55
C LEU A 226 -3.86 -1.56 -3.28
N VAL A 227 -2.95 -0.72 -3.73
CA VAL A 227 -1.52 -0.91 -3.50
C VAL A 227 -1.19 -0.86 -2.00
N ASP A 228 -1.76 0.07 -1.25
CA ASP A 228 -1.64 0.17 0.22
C ASP A 228 -2.17 -1.09 0.90
N ALA A 229 -3.35 -1.59 0.48
CA ALA A 229 -3.88 -2.87 0.96
C ALA A 229 -2.94 -4.04 0.67
N ARG A 230 -2.28 -4.01 -0.49
CA ARG A 230 -1.38 -5.05 -0.95
C ARG A 230 -0.06 -5.06 -0.18
N ILE A 231 0.44 -3.92 0.29
CA ILE A 231 1.69 -3.82 1.07
C ILE A 231 1.49 -3.78 2.59
N HIS A 232 0.31 -3.41 3.09
CA HIS A 232 0.04 -3.22 4.54
C HIS A 232 -1.20 -3.96 5.07
N GLY A 233 -1.99 -4.60 4.21
CA GLY A 233 -3.19 -5.34 4.61
C GLY A 233 -2.92 -6.64 5.36
N HIS A 234 -3.98 -7.41 5.64
CA HIS A 234 -3.82 -8.82 6.01
C HIS A 234 -3.14 -9.54 4.86
N ALA A 235 -2.30 -10.54 5.15
CA ALA A 235 -1.54 -11.27 4.13
C ALA A 235 -0.89 -10.38 3.05
N ALA A 236 -0.48 -9.15 3.43
CA ALA A 236 0.24 -8.22 2.58
C ALA A 236 1.40 -8.94 1.88
N LEU A 237 1.77 -8.46 0.68
CA LEU A 237 2.91 -8.89 -0.12
C LEU A 237 3.98 -9.38 0.85
N PRO A 238 4.14 -10.71 1.01
CA PRO A 238 4.79 -11.25 2.18
C PRO A 238 6.17 -10.67 2.16
N HIS A 239 6.46 -9.80 3.14
CA HIS A 239 7.70 -9.10 3.16
C HIS A 239 8.76 -10.18 3.07
N SER A 240 9.54 -10.10 1.99
CA SER A 240 10.82 -10.77 1.91
C SER A 240 10.80 -12.28 1.60
N HIS A 241 9.68 -12.92 1.19
CA HIS A 241 9.75 -14.32 0.68
C HIS A 241 10.00 -14.37 -0.83
N TRP A 242 11.28 -14.39 -1.21
CA TRP A 242 11.73 -14.30 -2.60
C TRP A 242 11.45 -15.56 -3.44
N GLY A 243 11.11 -16.68 -2.80
CA GLY A 243 10.68 -17.91 -3.47
C GLY A 243 9.17 -18.15 -3.44
N ARG A 244 8.34 -17.10 -3.35
CA ARG A 244 6.87 -17.27 -3.27
C ARG A 244 6.27 -17.59 -4.65
N SER A 245 5.20 -18.37 -4.67
CA SER A 245 4.46 -18.71 -5.89
C SER A 245 3.58 -17.54 -6.38
N PRO A 246 3.32 -17.43 -7.71
CA PRO A 246 2.54 -16.35 -8.31
C PRO A 246 1.02 -16.40 -8.05
N GLN A 247 0.48 -17.46 -7.45
CA GLN A 247 -0.97 -17.67 -7.30
C GLN A 247 -1.37 -18.13 -5.89
N PRO A 248 -2.61 -17.87 -5.43
CA PRO A 248 -3.53 -16.79 -5.81
C PRO A 248 -3.52 -15.64 -4.79
N VAL A 249 -3.76 -14.43 -5.29
CA VAL A 249 -3.93 -13.22 -4.52
C VAL A 249 -5.40 -12.83 -4.57
N VAL A 250 -6.02 -12.69 -3.41
CA VAL A 250 -7.42 -12.28 -3.31
C VAL A 250 -7.51 -11.02 -2.47
N ASP A 251 -7.90 -9.91 -3.09
CA ASP A 251 -8.22 -8.68 -2.34
C ASP A 251 -9.72 -8.64 -2.07
N LEU A 252 -10.08 -8.62 -0.79
CA LEU A 252 -11.47 -8.60 -0.34
C LEU A 252 -11.74 -7.36 0.49
N ARG A 253 -12.92 -6.79 0.26
CA ARG A 253 -13.64 -5.99 1.25
C ARG A 253 -15.05 -6.50 1.35
N PHE A 254 -15.59 -6.52 2.55
CA PHE A 254 -16.89 -7.13 2.78
C PHE A 254 -17.52 -6.63 4.08
N ASP A 255 -18.83 -6.75 4.12
CA ASP A 255 -19.67 -6.65 5.31
C ASP A 255 -20.64 -7.82 5.21
N VAL A 256 -20.35 -8.92 5.90
CA VAL A 256 -21.20 -10.11 5.88
C VAL A 256 -21.78 -10.30 7.27
N GLN A 257 -23.10 -10.43 7.37
CA GLN A 257 -23.83 -10.51 8.63
C GLN A 257 -24.87 -11.62 8.57
N PRO A 258 -25.04 -12.45 9.61
CA PRO A 258 -24.12 -12.61 10.72
C PRO A 258 -22.81 -13.25 10.21
N SER A 259 -21.67 -12.73 10.66
CA SER A 259 -20.37 -13.34 10.40
C SER A 259 -19.47 -13.19 11.61
N THR A 260 -18.61 -14.19 11.83
CA THR A 260 -17.50 -14.08 12.79
C THR A 260 -16.38 -13.18 12.27
N TYR A 261 -16.38 -12.88 10.97
CA TYR A 261 -15.42 -11.97 10.37
C TYR A 261 -15.76 -10.51 10.69
N ARG A 262 -14.74 -9.75 11.08
CA ARG A 262 -14.86 -8.31 11.23
C ARG A 262 -15.10 -7.68 9.86
N ARG A 263 -16.18 -6.88 9.75
CA ARG A 263 -16.43 -6.01 8.60
C ARG A 263 -15.15 -5.28 8.18
N THR A 264 -14.89 -5.27 6.88
CA THR A 264 -13.74 -4.59 6.31
C THR A 264 -14.19 -3.69 5.16
N GLN A 265 -14.09 -2.37 5.35
CA GLN A 265 -14.49 -1.36 4.36
C GLN A 265 -13.40 -1.07 3.31
N THR A 266 -12.14 -1.38 3.61
CA THR A 266 -11.01 -1.25 2.69
C THR A 266 -10.66 -2.62 2.11
N PHE A 267 -10.10 -2.66 0.91
CA PHE A 267 -9.55 -3.93 0.42
C PHE A 267 -8.43 -4.40 1.37
N LYS A 268 -8.34 -5.71 1.55
CA LYS A 268 -7.25 -6.39 2.25
C LYS A 268 -6.97 -7.70 1.52
N VAL A 269 -5.72 -8.14 1.54
CA VAL A 269 -5.37 -9.45 0.98
C VAL A 269 -5.87 -10.54 1.93
N TYR A 270 -6.51 -11.56 1.38
CA TYR A 270 -6.92 -12.77 2.07
C TYR A 270 -6.30 -13.98 1.40
N ARG A 271 -6.09 -15.04 2.20
CA ARG A 271 -5.70 -16.33 1.63
C ARG A 271 -6.91 -16.96 0.94
N PRO A 272 -6.71 -17.80 -0.09
CA PRO A 272 -7.81 -18.53 -0.73
C PRO A 272 -8.70 -19.28 0.28
N ALA A 273 -8.11 -19.90 1.31
CA ALA A 273 -8.88 -20.58 2.36
C ALA A 273 -9.75 -19.64 3.21
N ASP A 274 -9.36 -18.38 3.40
CA ASP A 274 -10.17 -17.40 4.11
C ASP A 274 -11.33 -16.92 3.22
N LEU A 275 -11.09 -16.82 1.90
CA LEU A 275 -12.13 -16.57 0.92
C LEU A 275 -13.15 -17.70 0.89
N GLU A 276 -12.71 -18.96 0.82
CA GLU A 276 -13.61 -20.12 0.83
C GLU A 276 -14.54 -20.10 2.04
N LYS A 277 -13.98 -19.90 3.24
CA LYS A 277 -14.79 -19.73 4.46
C LYS A 277 -15.77 -18.56 4.40
N LEU A 278 -15.40 -17.46 3.73
CA LEU A 278 -16.30 -16.33 3.51
C LEU A 278 -17.42 -16.70 2.53
N MET A 279 -17.09 -17.43 1.46
CA MET A 279 -18.07 -17.91 0.48
C MET A 279 -19.05 -18.92 1.09
N ASP A 280 -18.62 -19.72 2.06
CA ASP A 280 -19.48 -20.67 2.77
C ASP A 280 -20.56 -19.98 3.62
N VAL A 281 -20.29 -18.79 4.15
CA VAL A 281 -21.23 -18.03 4.99
C VAL A 281 -22.13 -17.10 4.19
N LEU A 282 -21.74 -16.72 2.97
CA LEU A 282 -22.53 -15.81 2.12
C LEU A 282 -23.98 -16.27 1.86
N PRO A 283 -24.28 -17.57 1.64
CA PRO A 283 -25.66 -18.03 1.46
C PRO A 283 -26.57 -17.84 2.67
N GLN A 284 -26.00 -17.68 3.87
CA GLN A 284 -26.72 -17.46 5.12
C GLN A 284 -26.70 -15.98 5.54
N ALA A 285 -26.14 -15.11 4.68
CA ALA A 285 -25.95 -13.72 4.99
C ALA A 285 -27.26 -12.93 4.86
N SER A 286 -27.36 -11.85 5.61
CA SER A 286 -28.47 -10.92 5.57
C SER A 286 -28.48 -10.19 4.22
N PRO A 287 -29.63 -9.69 3.75
CA PRO A 287 -29.73 -8.95 2.50
C PRO A 287 -28.87 -7.67 2.44
N GLN A 288 -28.43 -7.15 3.60
CA GLN A 288 -27.54 -6.00 3.69
C GLN A 288 -26.07 -6.38 3.52
N SER A 289 -25.77 -7.68 3.47
CA SER A 289 -24.43 -8.19 3.31
C SER A 289 -23.89 -8.02 1.90
N TRP A 290 -22.60 -7.77 1.79
CA TRP A 290 -21.90 -7.63 0.52
C TRP A 290 -20.46 -8.08 0.64
N ALA A 291 -19.92 -8.61 -0.45
CA ALA A 291 -18.50 -8.88 -0.59
C ALA A 291 -18.04 -8.47 -2.00
N ASP A 292 -16.96 -7.69 -2.04
CA ASP A 292 -16.28 -7.37 -3.29
C ASP A 292 -14.94 -8.11 -3.29
N GLY A 293 -14.70 -8.90 -4.33
CA GLY A 293 -13.44 -9.59 -4.53
C GLY A 293 -12.74 -9.18 -5.81
N ARG A 294 -11.41 -9.07 -5.73
CA ARG A 294 -10.52 -8.96 -6.88
C ARG A 294 -9.51 -10.09 -6.86
N SER A 295 -9.26 -10.68 -8.02
CA SER A 295 -8.27 -11.73 -8.20
C SER A 295 -7.41 -11.41 -9.41
N ALA A 296 -6.13 -11.75 -9.32
CA ALA A 296 -5.18 -11.78 -10.43
C ALA A 296 -5.72 -12.48 -11.71
N THR A 297 -6.63 -13.45 -11.55
CA THR A 297 -7.14 -14.28 -12.65
C THR A 297 -8.58 -13.97 -13.07
N ARG A 298 -9.28 -13.03 -12.40
CA ARG A 298 -10.68 -12.69 -12.73
C ARG A 298 -10.98 -11.20 -12.48
N PRO A 299 -11.70 -10.53 -13.40
CA PRO A 299 -12.14 -9.16 -13.18
C PRO A 299 -12.97 -9.03 -11.89
N SER A 300 -12.97 -7.83 -11.31
CA SER A 300 -13.68 -7.50 -10.06
C SER A 300 -15.10 -8.09 -10.05
N GLN A 301 -15.39 -8.97 -9.09
CA GLN A 301 -16.73 -9.55 -8.92
C GLN A 301 -17.35 -8.98 -7.65
N ARG A 302 -18.52 -8.34 -7.82
CA ARG A 302 -19.37 -7.92 -6.72
C ARG A 302 -20.37 -9.03 -6.43
N PHE A 303 -20.28 -9.61 -5.24
CA PHE A 303 -21.25 -10.57 -4.73
C PHE A 303 -22.30 -9.79 -3.94
N VAL A 304 -23.47 -9.57 -4.57
CA VAL A 304 -24.67 -9.08 -3.88
C VAL A 304 -25.65 -10.23 -3.83
N ASP A 305 -26.03 -10.68 -2.63
CA ASP A 305 -27.22 -11.52 -2.54
C ASP A 305 -28.46 -10.64 -2.74
N ARG A 306 -29.07 -10.75 -3.93
CA ARG A 306 -30.42 -10.21 -4.21
C ARG A 306 -31.49 -11.30 -4.12
N GLY A 307 -31.29 -12.31 -3.28
CA GLY A 307 -32.29 -13.35 -3.01
C GLY A 307 -32.56 -14.26 -4.22
N ARG A 308 -31.59 -14.47 -5.12
CA ARG A 308 -31.72 -15.44 -6.21
C ARG A 308 -30.47 -16.29 -6.36
N ARG A 309 -30.64 -17.57 -6.02
CA ARG A 309 -29.71 -18.67 -6.28
C ARG A 309 -29.22 -18.62 -7.74
N ARG A 310 -27.93 -18.39 -7.95
CA ARG A 310 -27.21 -18.94 -9.10
C ARG A 310 -26.12 -19.85 -8.56
N ALA A 311 -26.32 -21.15 -8.76
CA ALA A 311 -25.31 -22.16 -8.55
C ALA A 311 -24.18 -21.95 -9.57
N LEU A 312 -22.93 -21.99 -9.10
CA LEU A 312 -21.75 -22.08 -9.95
C LEU A 312 -21.45 -23.58 -10.16
N THR A 313 -21.95 -24.17 -11.25
CA THR A 313 -21.32 -25.36 -11.84
C THR A 313 -20.49 -24.90 -13.03
N GLY A 314 -19.28 -25.47 -13.14
CA GLY A 314 -18.32 -25.14 -14.18
C GLY A 314 -18.90 -25.34 -15.59
N GLY A 315 -18.47 -24.50 -16.52
CA GLY A 315 -18.85 -24.60 -17.92
C GLY A 315 -18.48 -23.34 -18.70
N THR A 316 -17.64 -23.55 -19.71
CA THR A 316 -17.41 -22.74 -20.90
C THR A 316 -18.52 -21.73 -21.22
N VAL A 317 -18.17 -20.45 -21.35
CA VAL A 317 -19.10 -19.42 -21.84
C VAL A 317 -19.19 -19.54 -23.36
N GLN A 318 -20.26 -20.16 -23.83
CA GLN A 318 -20.82 -19.90 -25.15
C GLN A 318 -21.43 -18.49 -25.12
N ALA A 319 -21.05 -17.66 -26.08
CA ALA A 319 -21.69 -16.38 -26.33
C ALA A 319 -23.09 -16.65 -26.91
N ASP A 320 -24.11 -16.06 -26.31
CA ASP A 320 -25.40 -15.90 -26.99
C ASP A 320 -25.95 -14.50 -26.79
N GLN A 321 -26.29 -13.93 -27.94
CA GLN A 321 -26.91 -12.63 -28.16
C GLN A 321 -28.39 -12.62 -27.74
N ALA A 322 -28.93 -11.39 -27.72
CA ALA A 322 -30.34 -10.98 -27.77
C ALA A 322 -30.83 -10.34 -26.46
N GLY A 323 -31.57 -9.25 -26.47
CA GLY A 323 -32.15 -8.48 -27.56
C GLY A 323 -32.89 -7.30 -26.96
N HIS A 324 -32.71 -6.13 -27.53
CA HIS A 324 -33.48 -4.94 -27.18
C HIS A 324 -34.74 -4.92 -28.05
N GLU A 325 -35.90 -5.20 -27.46
CA GLU A 325 -37.18 -4.77 -28.02
C GLU A 325 -37.63 -3.50 -27.29
N ARG A 326 -37.77 -2.40 -28.04
CA ARG A 326 -38.74 -1.35 -27.75
C ARG A 326 -39.62 -1.18 -28.99
N GLN A 327 -40.91 -1.32 -28.77
CA GLN A 327 -41.96 -1.06 -29.75
C GLN A 327 -42.03 0.43 -30.10
N GLY A 328 -42.38 0.72 -31.35
CA GLY A 328 -42.74 2.06 -31.80
C GLY A 328 -42.95 2.15 -33.32
N LEU A 329 -44.11 1.68 -33.80
CA LEU A 329 -44.93 2.23 -34.89
C LEU A 329 -44.29 2.39 -36.31
N SER A 330 -44.73 1.60 -37.30
CA SER A 330 -45.64 1.98 -38.42
C SER A 330 -45.05 2.91 -39.49
N PHE A 331 -45.19 2.77 -40.82
CA PHE A 331 -45.71 1.80 -41.80
C PHE A 331 -45.18 2.30 -43.18
N GLY A 332 -45.06 1.40 -44.17
CA GLY A 332 -44.95 1.71 -45.61
C GLY A 332 -43.52 1.63 -46.18
N SER A 333 -43.03 0.53 -46.79
CA SER A 333 -43.54 -0.27 -47.92
C SER A 333 -43.60 0.51 -49.23
N GLY A 334 -42.61 0.28 -50.10
CA GLY A 334 -42.74 0.54 -51.54
C GLY A 334 -41.41 0.39 -52.28
N PRO A 335 -41.35 -0.33 -53.41
CA PRO A 335 -40.31 -1.33 -53.63
C PRO A 335 -39.38 -1.04 -54.82
N ALA A 336 -38.32 -1.86 -54.92
CA ALA A 336 -37.75 -2.47 -56.14
C ALA A 336 -37.43 -1.50 -57.31
N SER A 337 -36.22 -1.50 -57.87
CA SER A 337 -35.57 -2.62 -58.56
C SER A 337 -34.43 -2.02 -59.41
N PRO A 338 -33.63 -2.80 -60.17
CA PRO A 338 -32.18 -2.77 -60.02
C PRO A 338 -31.45 -2.28 -61.28
N ALA A 339 -30.15 -2.03 -61.13
CA ALA A 339 -29.11 -2.46 -62.05
C ALA A 339 -27.77 -2.44 -61.29
#